data_AF-A0A109D6N8-F1
#
_entry.id   AF-A0A109D6N8-F1
#
_cell.length_a   1.000
_cell.length_b   1.000
_cell.length_c   1.000
_cell.angle_alpha   90.00
_cell.angle_beta   90.00
_cell.angle_gamma   90.00
#
_symmetry.space_group_name_H-M   'P 1'
#
loop_
_entity.id
_entity.type
_entity.pdbx_description
1 polymer ?
#
loop_
_entity_poly.entity_id
_entity_poly.type
_entity_poly.pdbx_seq_one_letter_code
_entity_poly.pdbx_strand_id
1 'polypeptide(L)'
;MISKWAKRFYQMAELVGSWSKDPSTQVGAVITKHNRIVSVGFNGYPHGVSDSADTDDREMKYLKTLHAEENAILFAKRDLDSCEIWVTHFPCPNCAAKIIQTGISAVHCPEQSEDFLSRWGDKIKVSQDMFEQAGVQVDWLPIADLD
;
A
#
# COMPACT_ATOMS: atom_id res chain seq x y z
N MET A 1 -21.05 -2.01 -5.65
CA MET A 1 -21.12 -0.55 -5.54
C MET A 1 -20.37 -0.11 -4.30
N ILE A 2 -19.12 0.30 -4.50
CA ILE A 2 -18.26 0.83 -3.43
C ILE A 2 -18.81 2.16 -2.88
N SER A 3 -18.45 2.50 -1.64
CA SER A 3 -18.83 3.78 -1.06
C SER A 3 -18.14 4.94 -1.78
N LYS A 4 -18.77 6.13 -1.76
CA LYS A 4 -18.15 7.36 -2.31
C LYS A 4 -16.79 7.67 -1.65
N TRP A 5 -16.64 7.34 -0.37
CA TRP A 5 -15.40 7.53 0.36
C TRP A 5 -14.32 6.54 -0.07
N ALA A 6 -14.68 5.27 -0.26
CA ALA A 6 -13.77 4.26 -0.77
C ALA A 6 -13.18 4.67 -2.13
N LYS A 7 -14.03 5.10 -3.07
CA LYS A 7 -13.58 5.61 -4.38
C LYS A 7 -12.60 6.78 -4.23
N ARG A 8 -12.91 7.76 -3.37
CA ARG A 8 -12.07 8.94 -3.15
C ARG A 8 -10.70 8.60 -2.56
N PHE A 9 -10.65 7.71 -1.58
CA PHE A 9 -9.40 7.34 -0.93
C PHE A 9 -8.54 6.45 -1.81
N TYR A 10 -9.15 5.57 -2.60
CA TYR A 10 -8.44 4.83 -3.63
C TYR A 10 -7.86 5.76 -4.71
N GLN A 11 -8.65 6.68 -5.27
CA GLN A 11 -8.14 7.67 -6.25
C GLN A 11 -7.03 8.55 -5.66
N MET A 12 -7.09 8.86 -4.37
CA MET A 12 -5.99 9.53 -3.67
C MET A 12 -4.74 8.64 -3.61
N ALA A 13 -4.89 7.33 -3.35
CA ALA A 13 -3.76 6.40 -3.38
C ALA A 13 -3.13 6.31 -4.78
N GLU A 14 -3.92 6.30 -5.85
CA GLU A 14 -3.41 6.37 -7.23
C GLU A 14 -2.63 7.66 -7.49
N LEU A 15 -3.21 8.81 -7.10
CA LEU A 15 -2.55 10.10 -7.23
C LEU A 15 -1.22 10.14 -6.47
N VAL A 16 -1.19 9.66 -5.23
CA VAL A 16 0.03 9.61 -4.42
C VAL A 16 1.05 8.65 -5.05
N GLY A 17 0.59 7.50 -5.56
CA GLY A 17 1.44 6.54 -6.26
C GLY A 17 2.16 7.17 -7.45
N SER A 18 1.53 8.09 -8.18
CA SER A 18 2.15 8.81 -9.30
C SER A 18 3.39 9.65 -8.93
N TRP A 19 3.65 9.88 -7.64
CA TRP A 19 4.84 10.58 -7.16
C TRP A 19 6.08 9.67 -7.04
N SER A 20 5.90 8.36 -7.14
CA SER A 20 7.00 7.40 -7.22
C SER A 20 7.87 7.65 -8.45
N LYS A 21 9.19 7.57 -8.25
CA LYS A 21 10.19 7.69 -9.32
C LYS A 21 10.59 6.34 -9.92
N ASP A 22 10.05 5.24 -9.39
CA ASP A 22 10.31 3.91 -9.94
C ASP A 22 9.66 3.83 -11.34
N PRO A 23 10.42 3.57 -12.42
CA PRO A 23 9.86 3.51 -13.78
C PRO A 23 9.04 2.22 -14.02
N SER A 24 9.20 1.19 -13.19
CA SER A 24 8.57 -0.12 -13.36
C SER A 24 7.24 -0.21 -12.63
N THR A 25 7.17 0.27 -11.40
CA THR A 25 5.97 0.06 -10.56
C THR A 25 5.76 1.23 -9.61
N GLN A 26 4.66 1.94 -9.80
CA GLN A 26 4.24 3.04 -8.94
C GLN A 26 3.13 2.57 -8.00
N VAL A 27 3.43 2.54 -6.71
CA VAL A 27 2.52 2.09 -5.64
C VAL A 27 2.22 3.27 -4.74
N GLY A 28 0.94 3.43 -4.37
CA GLY A 28 0.50 4.45 -3.44
C GLY A 28 -0.32 3.86 -2.30
N ALA A 29 -0.27 4.53 -1.16
CA ALA A 29 -0.98 4.18 0.06
C ALA A 29 -1.53 5.44 0.74
N VAL A 30 -2.73 5.34 1.28
CA VAL A 30 -3.39 6.39 2.08
C VAL A 30 -3.90 5.76 3.37
N ILE A 31 -3.53 6.32 4.51
CA ILE A 31 -4.06 5.91 5.80
C ILE A 31 -5.14 6.90 6.22
N THR A 32 -6.27 6.40 6.68
CA THR A 32 -7.43 7.20 7.10
C THR A 32 -7.94 6.80 8.47
N LYS A 33 -8.59 7.74 9.16
CA LYS A 33 -9.38 7.47 10.37
C LYS A 33 -10.65 8.32 10.32
N HIS A 34 -11.82 7.70 10.41
CA HIS A 34 -13.12 8.38 10.35
C HIS A 34 -13.27 9.30 9.12
N ASN A 35 -12.98 8.79 7.92
CA ASN A 35 -13.00 9.54 6.66
C ASN A 35 -12.06 10.77 6.61
N ARG A 36 -11.02 10.81 7.44
CA ARG A 36 -9.97 11.84 7.39
C ARG A 36 -8.65 11.19 7.04
N ILE A 37 -7.91 11.82 6.13
CA ILE A 37 -6.55 11.40 5.79
C ILE A 37 -5.66 11.64 7.01
N VAL A 38 -4.95 10.59 7.42
CA VAL A 38 -3.95 10.59 8.50
C VAL A 38 -2.55 10.71 7.91
N SER A 39 -2.27 9.92 6.87
CA SER A 39 -0.97 9.87 6.22
C SER A 39 -1.09 9.37 4.79
N VAL A 40 -0.08 9.64 3.98
CA VAL A 40 0.04 9.14 2.61
C VAL A 40 1.47 8.64 2.39
N GLY A 41 1.65 7.71 1.46
CA GLY A 41 2.96 7.19 1.09
C GLY A 41 2.96 6.63 -0.32
N PHE A 42 4.12 6.69 -0.96
CA PHE A 42 4.41 6.05 -2.25
C PHE A 42 5.73 5.28 -2.13
N ASN A 43 5.97 4.31 -3.01
CA ASN A 43 7.23 3.56 -2.98
C ASN A 43 8.40 4.44 -3.44
N GLY A 44 9.51 4.39 -2.72
CA GLY A 44 10.69 5.21 -3.03
C GLY A 44 11.80 5.07 -2.01
N TYR A 45 12.92 5.76 -2.27
CA TYR A 45 14.10 5.71 -1.41
C TYR A 45 13.90 6.50 -0.11
N PRO A 46 14.68 6.20 0.95
CA PRO A 46 14.63 6.94 2.21
C PRO A 46 14.99 8.42 2.02
N HIS A 47 14.53 9.27 2.94
CA HIS A 47 14.88 10.69 2.94
C HIS A 47 16.40 10.92 2.90
N GLY A 48 16.83 11.83 2.02
CA GLY A 48 18.23 12.20 1.86
C GLY A 48 19.06 11.20 1.05
N VAL A 49 18.48 10.08 0.61
CA VAL A 49 19.14 9.14 -0.31
C VAL A 49 18.85 9.58 -1.75
N SER A 50 19.90 9.69 -2.57
CA SER A 50 19.76 10.05 -3.98
C SER A 50 19.02 8.96 -4.73
N ASP A 51 17.88 9.34 -5.31
CA ASP A 51 17.03 8.48 -6.14
C ASP A 51 17.21 8.86 -7.61
N SER A 52 18.45 8.68 -8.11
CA SER A 52 18.76 8.77 -9.52
C SER A 52 18.52 7.38 -10.13
N ALA A 53 17.44 7.25 -10.90
CA ALA A 53 17.01 5.99 -11.51
C ALA A 53 18.10 5.29 -12.36
N ASP A 54 19.16 6.01 -12.75
CA ASP A 54 20.25 5.58 -13.60
C ASP A 54 21.47 4.99 -12.86
N THR A 55 21.56 5.12 -11.53
CA THR A 55 22.78 4.71 -10.80
C THR A 55 22.71 3.32 -10.18
N ASP A 56 21.50 2.84 -9.84
CA ASP A 56 21.32 1.54 -9.19
C ASP A 56 20.69 0.53 -10.16
N ASP A 57 21.26 -0.68 -10.18
CA ASP A 57 20.62 -1.81 -10.82
C ASP A 57 19.35 -2.25 -10.05
N ARG A 58 18.66 -3.25 -10.59
CA ARG A 58 17.40 -3.74 -10.04
C ARG A 58 17.56 -4.34 -8.64
N GLU A 59 18.66 -5.02 -8.36
CA GLU A 59 18.89 -5.65 -7.06
C GLU A 59 19.14 -4.59 -5.98
N MET A 60 19.96 -3.58 -6.29
CA MET A 60 20.22 -2.45 -5.41
C MET A 60 18.95 -1.62 -5.16
N LYS A 61 18.09 -1.44 -6.18
CA LYS A 61 16.78 -0.81 -6.01
C LYS A 61 15.92 -1.54 -4.98
N TYR A 62 15.85 -2.88 -5.05
CA TYR A 62 15.06 -3.66 -4.10
C TYR A 62 15.53 -3.53 -2.65
N LEU A 63 16.82 -3.28 -2.41
CA LEU A 63 17.36 -3.10 -1.06
C LEU A 63 17.09 -1.71 -0.49
N LYS A 64 16.93 -0.70 -1.35
CA LYS A 64 16.78 0.71 -0.94
C LYS A 64 15.32 1.16 -0.89
N THR A 65 14.46 0.60 -1.74
CA THR A 65 13.07 1.04 -1.86
C THR A 65 12.26 0.66 -0.63
N LEU A 66 11.67 1.66 0.04
CA LEU A 66 10.56 1.44 0.94
C LEU A 66 9.27 1.30 0.12
N HIS A 67 8.39 0.41 0.59
CA HIS A 67 7.06 0.26 0.03
C HIS A 67 6.15 1.45 0.42
N ALA A 68 5.07 1.65 -0.34
CA ALA A 68 4.16 2.77 -0.12
C ALA A 68 3.50 2.71 1.26
N GLU A 69 3.10 1.51 1.69
CA GLU A 69 2.48 1.23 2.98
C GLU A 69 3.43 1.58 4.13
N GLU A 70 4.70 1.19 4.00
CA GLU A 70 5.73 1.47 4.98
C GLU A 70 6.01 2.96 5.08
N ASN A 71 6.15 3.66 3.94
CA ASN A 71 6.28 5.10 3.95
C ASN A 71 5.08 5.77 4.61
N ALA A 72 3.84 5.39 4.26
CA ALA A 72 2.63 5.94 4.86
C ALA A 72 2.61 5.76 6.40
N ILE A 73 3.00 4.58 6.90
CA ILE A 73 3.11 4.30 8.33
C ILE A 73 4.19 5.18 8.98
N LEU A 74 5.39 5.23 8.40
CA LEU A 74 6.51 5.99 8.95
C LEU A 74 6.26 7.51 8.97
N PHE A 75 5.49 8.03 8.01
CA PHE A 75 5.11 9.43 7.91
C PHE A 75 4.02 9.87 8.89
N ALA A 76 3.17 8.96 9.36
CA ALA A 76 2.04 9.32 10.19
C ALA A 76 2.47 10.00 11.51
N LYS A 77 3.62 9.60 12.08
CA LYS A 77 4.18 10.11 13.36
C LYS A 77 3.15 10.17 14.50
N ARG A 78 2.17 9.27 14.47
CA ARG A 78 1.11 9.12 15.46
C ARG A 78 0.65 7.67 15.54
N ASP A 79 -0.11 7.36 16.57
CA ASP A 79 -0.79 6.08 16.70
C ASP A 79 -1.77 5.85 15.54
N LEU A 80 -1.71 4.63 14.99
CA LEU A 80 -2.47 4.14 13.85
C LEU A 80 -3.53 3.11 14.26
N ASP A 81 -3.72 2.89 15.56
CA ASP A 81 -4.76 2.01 16.06
C ASP A 81 -6.14 2.37 15.50
N SER A 82 -6.86 1.36 15.02
CA SER A 82 -8.17 1.47 14.37
C SER A 82 -8.20 2.40 13.15
N CYS A 83 -7.06 2.67 12.52
CA CYS A 83 -7.01 3.30 11.20
C CYS A 83 -7.30 2.27 10.10
N GLU A 84 -7.57 2.78 8.90
CA GLU A 84 -7.75 2.00 7.68
C GLU A 84 -6.69 2.42 6.66
N ILE A 85 -6.21 1.50 5.83
CA ILE A 85 -5.24 1.79 4.76
C ILE A 85 -5.81 1.43 3.39
N TRP A 86 -5.65 2.34 2.44
CA TRP A 86 -6.07 2.22 1.04
C TRP A 86 -4.82 2.13 0.18
N VAL A 87 -4.67 1.04 -0.58
CA VAL A 87 -3.44 0.74 -1.33
C VAL A 87 -3.74 0.41 -2.79
N THR A 88 -2.86 0.81 -3.70
CA THR A 88 -3.01 0.46 -5.13
C THR A 88 -2.65 -0.98 -5.45
N HIS A 89 -1.76 -1.57 -4.64
CA HIS A 89 -1.33 -2.96 -4.76
C HIS A 89 -1.45 -3.67 -3.42
N PHE A 90 -1.74 -4.97 -3.45
CA PHE A 90 -1.96 -5.71 -2.21
C PHE A 90 -0.67 -5.82 -1.38
N PRO A 91 -0.72 -5.63 -0.04
CA PRO A 91 0.50 -5.57 0.76
C PRO A 91 1.30 -6.86 0.74
N CYS A 92 2.62 -6.74 0.57
CA CYS A 92 3.52 -7.88 0.73
C CYS A 92 3.59 -8.33 2.21
N PRO A 93 4.11 -9.53 2.52
CA PRO A 93 4.13 -10.04 3.91
C PRO A 93 4.83 -9.11 4.90
N ASN A 94 5.90 -8.43 4.47
CA ASN A 94 6.61 -7.46 5.30
C ASN A 94 5.76 -6.21 5.60
N CYS A 95 4.95 -5.76 4.64
CA CYS A 95 4.02 -4.64 4.86
C CYS A 95 2.81 -5.09 5.68
N ALA A 96 2.28 -6.29 5.45
CA ALA A 96 1.21 -6.88 6.24
C ALA A 96 1.60 -6.96 7.73
N ALA A 97 2.80 -7.44 8.04
CA ALA A 97 3.33 -7.47 9.41
C ALA A 97 3.32 -6.08 10.05
N LYS A 98 3.76 -5.03 9.33
CA LYS A 98 3.79 -3.65 9.83
C LYS A 98 2.38 -3.09 10.03
N ILE A 99 1.48 -3.31 9.07
CA ILE A 99 0.07 -2.91 9.15
C ILE A 99 -0.56 -3.50 10.41
N ILE A 100 -0.45 -4.83 10.61
CA ILE A 100 -0.96 -5.53 11.79
C ILE A 100 -0.35 -4.97 13.07
N GLN A 101 0.99 -4.85 13.12
CA GLN A 101 1.71 -4.40 14.32
C GLN A 101 1.36 -2.97 14.75
N THR A 102 0.91 -2.14 13.80
CA THR A 102 0.51 -0.73 14.05
C THR A 102 -0.96 -0.56 14.46
N GLY A 103 -1.76 -1.64 14.48
CA GLY A 103 -3.17 -1.58 14.88
C GLY A 103 -4.12 -1.09 13.79
N ILE A 104 -3.67 -1.01 12.53
CA ILE A 104 -4.56 -0.73 11.39
C ILE A 104 -5.55 -1.90 11.26
N SER A 105 -6.84 -1.59 11.25
CA SER A 105 -7.92 -2.58 11.34
C SER A 105 -8.49 -3.03 10.00
N ALA A 106 -8.24 -2.28 8.92
CA ALA A 106 -8.72 -2.63 7.58
C ALA A 106 -7.74 -2.24 6.47
N VAL A 107 -7.65 -3.10 5.45
CA VAL A 107 -6.89 -2.89 4.21
C VAL A 107 -7.86 -2.92 3.03
N HIS A 108 -7.88 -1.83 2.27
CA HIS A 108 -8.69 -1.67 1.07
C HIS A 108 -7.81 -1.68 -0.16
N CYS A 109 -8.06 -2.61 -1.08
CA CYS A 109 -7.22 -2.81 -2.26
C CYS A 109 -8.08 -3.21 -3.47
N PRO A 110 -7.81 -2.71 -4.69
CA PRO A 110 -8.50 -3.20 -5.87
C PRO A 110 -8.24 -4.69 -6.08
N GLU A 111 -9.18 -5.36 -6.73
CA GLU A 111 -8.92 -6.71 -7.24
C GLU A 111 -7.66 -6.71 -8.12
N GLN A 112 -6.78 -7.69 -7.91
CA GLN A 112 -5.49 -7.73 -8.61
C GLN A 112 -5.64 -8.47 -9.94
N SER A 113 -4.94 -7.99 -10.98
CA SER A 113 -4.97 -8.62 -12.30
C SER A 113 -4.36 -10.03 -12.30
N GLU A 114 -4.74 -10.87 -13.27
CA GLU A 114 -4.20 -12.23 -13.41
C GLU A 114 -2.66 -12.24 -13.56
N ASP A 115 -2.07 -11.30 -14.30
CA ASP A 115 -0.60 -11.19 -14.43
C ASP A 115 0.05 -10.90 -13.06
N PHE A 116 -0.55 -10.03 -12.25
CA PHE A 116 -0.05 -9.74 -10.91
C PHE A 116 -0.12 -10.98 -10.00
N LEU A 117 -1.26 -11.68 -10.01
CA LEU A 117 -1.46 -12.91 -9.24
C LEU A 117 -0.51 -14.03 -9.67
N SER A 118 -0.19 -14.13 -10.97
CA SER A 118 0.76 -15.13 -11.47
C SER A 118 2.18 -14.94 -10.94
N ARG A 119 2.58 -13.69 -10.67
CA ARG A 119 3.94 -13.34 -10.20
C ARG A 119 4.04 -13.31 -8.68
N TRP A 120 2.95 -12.96 -7.99
CA TRP A 120 2.96 -12.65 -6.56
C TRP A 120 1.95 -13.43 -5.72
N GLY A 121 1.20 -14.36 -6.33
CA GLY A 121 0.09 -15.07 -5.68
C GLY A 121 0.46 -15.77 -4.38
N ASP A 122 1.64 -16.38 -4.29
CA ASP A 122 2.07 -17.04 -3.05
C ASP A 122 2.33 -16.04 -1.91
N LYS A 123 2.87 -14.87 -2.23
CA LYS A 123 3.08 -13.80 -1.23
C LYS A 123 1.75 -13.19 -0.78
N ILE A 124 0.80 -13.04 -1.70
CA ILE A 124 -0.54 -12.53 -1.41
C ILE A 124 -1.27 -13.47 -0.45
N LYS A 125 -1.20 -14.79 -0.69
CA LYS A 125 -1.79 -15.80 0.21
C LYS A 125 -1.22 -15.71 1.63
N VAL A 126 0.10 -15.52 1.75
CA VAL A 126 0.75 -15.34 3.07
C VAL A 126 0.21 -14.08 3.76
N SER A 127 0.16 -12.95 3.05
CA SER A 127 -0.40 -11.71 3.62
C SER A 127 -1.88 -11.84 4.01
N GLN A 128 -2.70 -12.52 3.19
CA GLN A 128 -4.11 -12.79 3.48
C GLN A 128 -4.27 -13.62 4.76
N ASP A 129 -3.51 -14.71 4.88
CA ASP A 129 -3.48 -15.57 6.07
C ASP A 129 -3.05 -14.79 7.32
N MET A 130 -2.03 -13.92 7.21
CA MET A 130 -1.62 -13.04 8.30
C MET A 130 -2.73 -12.08 8.73
N PHE A 131 -3.43 -11.44 7.78
CA PHE A 131 -4.53 -10.54 8.10
C PHE A 131 -5.72 -11.28 8.73
N GLU A 132 -6.06 -12.46 8.23
CA GLU A 132 -7.11 -13.32 8.78
C GLU A 132 -6.81 -13.71 10.23
N GLN A 133 -5.60 -14.21 10.51
CA GLN A 133 -5.17 -14.58 11.86
C GLN A 133 -5.17 -13.40 12.83
N ALA A 134 -4.84 -12.20 12.34
CA ALA A 134 -4.80 -10.98 13.14
C ALA A 134 -6.17 -10.28 13.28
N GLY A 135 -7.19 -10.72 12.56
CA GLY A 135 -8.50 -10.07 12.54
C GLY A 135 -8.51 -8.72 11.82
N VAL A 136 -7.58 -8.49 10.89
CA VAL A 136 -7.57 -7.30 10.03
C VAL A 136 -8.49 -7.54 8.84
N GLN A 137 -9.47 -6.64 8.64
CA GLN A 137 -10.40 -6.74 7.52
C GLN A 137 -9.68 -6.47 6.19
N VAL A 138 -9.97 -7.28 5.17
CA VAL A 138 -9.48 -7.08 3.81
C VAL A 138 -10.66 -6.86 2.88
N ASP A 139 -10.74 -5.67 2.30
CA ASP A 139 -11.79 -5.26 1.38
C ASP A 139 -11.24 -5.17 -0.04
N TRP A 140 -11.73 -6.05 -0.91
CA TRP A 140 -11.43 -6.03 -2.33
C TRP A 140 -12.35 -5.05 -3.06
N LEU A 141 -11.78 -4.02 -3.69
CA LEU A 141 -12.52 -3.02 -4.44
C LEU A 141 -12.70 -3.51 -5.89
N PRO A 142 -13.94 -3.70 -6.37
CA PRO A 142 -14.17 -4.11 -7.76
C PRO A 142 -13.68 -3.04 -8.72
N ILE A 143 -12.85 -3.42 -9.69
CA ILE A 143 -12.23 -2.47 -10.64
C ILE A 143 -13.30 -1.68 -11.40
N ALA A 144 -14.40 -2.33 -11.80
CA ALA A 144 -15.51 -1.71 -12.53
C ALA A 144 -16.20 -0.56 -11.76
N ASP A 145 -16.04 -0.49 -10.44
CA ASP A 145 -16.62 0.56 -9.60
C ASP A 145 -15.65 1.74 -9.37
N LEU A 146 -14.39 1.65 -9.85
CA LEU A 146 -13.33 2.64 -9.62
C LEU A 146 -13.20 3.69 -10.74
N ASP A 147 -13.76 3.42 -11.93
CA ASP A 147 -13.89 4.35 -13.06
C ASP A 147 -14.90 5.46 -12.76
#